data_AF-A0A6B1Y2B6-F1
#
_entry.id   AF-A0A6B1Y2B6-F1
#
_cell.length_a   1.000
_cell.length_b   1.000
_cell.length_c   1.000
_cell.angle_alpha   90.00
_cell.angle_beta   90.00
_cell.angle_gamma   90.00
#
_symmetry.space_group_name_H-M   'P 1'
#
loop_
_entity.id
_entity.type
_entity.pdbx_description
1 polymer ?
#
loop_
_entity_poly.entity_id
_entity_poly.type
_entity_poly.pdbx_seq_one_letter_code
_entity_poly.pdbx_strand_id
1 'polypeptide(L)'
;MSMALIDLARNFLDGSLSGKSFTKKFFEMWRSEGASGMLKKDDDNLGACLRLMFGMADCFTDGPKDNDGEINEEELKQEVRELLKKYKYI
;
A
#
# COMPACT_ATOMS: atom_id res chain seq x y z
N MET A 1 -5.53 -11.68 9.97
CA MET A 1 -4.49 -10.66 9.84
C MET A 1 -4.18 -10.51 8.38
N SER A 2 -4.26 -9.29 7.87
CA SER A 2 -4.19 -8.89 6.47
C SER A 2 -2.76 -8.86 5.91
N MET A 3 -1.99 -9.92 6.14
CA MET A 3 -0.62 -10.03 5.65
C MET A 3 -0.51 -10.07 4.12
N ALA A 4 -1.58 -10.46 3.41
CA ALA A 4 -1.62 -10.45 1.95
C ALA A 4 -1.41 -9.06 1.36
N LEU A 5 -1.86 -7.99 2.04
CA LEU A 5 -1.58 -6.61 1.64
C LEU A 5 -0.10 -6.24 1.82
N ILE A 6 0.58 -6.78 2.83
CA ILE A 6 2.03 -6.62 3.04
C ILE A 6 2.81 -7.37 1.95
N ASP A 7 2.39 -8.57 1.61
CA ASP A 7 3.03 -9.35 0.54
C ASP A 7 2.85 -8.68 -0.83
N LEU A 8 1.68 -8.07 -1.09
CA LEU A 8 1.48 -7.24 -2.27
C LEU A 8 2.44 -6.05 -2.30
N ALA A 9 2.66 -5.38 -1.17
CA ALA A 9 3.62 -4.27 -1.06
C ALA A 9 5.06 -4.73 -1.30
N ARG A 10 5.45 -5.92 -0.83
CA ARG A 10 6.78 -6.51 -1.11
C ARG A 10 6.96 -6.78 -2.61
N ASN A 11 5.95 -7.34 -3.27
CA ASN A 11 5.93 -7.57 -4.72
C ASN A 11 5.92 -6.26 -5.54
N PHE A 12 5.54 -5.14 -4.94
CA PHE A 12 5.69 -3.85 -5.56
C PHE A 12 7.13 -3.32 -5.43
N LEU A 13 7.74 -3.50 -4.26
CA LEU A 13 9.13 -3.07 -4.01
C LEU A 13 10.18 -3.88 -4.76
N ASP A 14 9.90 -5.15 -5.08
CA ASP A 14 10.80 -6.00 -5.88
C ASP A 14 10.68 -5.77 -7.39
N GLY A 15 9.74 -4.92 -7.82
CA GLY A 15 9.51 -4.60 -9.23
C GLY A 15 8.59 -5.58 -9.97
N SER A 16 7.97 -6.55 -9.28
CA SER A 16 7.00 -7.48 -9.88
C SER A 16 5.67 -6.81 -10.25
N LEU A 17 5.39 -5.62 -9.72
CA LEU A 17 4.19 -4.83 -10.00
C LEU A 17 4.58 -3.39 -10.34
N SER A 18 3.91 -2.80 -11.33
CA SER A 18 3.90 -1.34 -11.50
C SER A 18 3.06 -0.67 -10.42
N GLY A 19 3.26 0.63 -10.20
CA GLY A 19 2.50 1.45 -9.26
C GLY A 19 1.00 1.36 -9.54
N LYS A 20 0.59 1.47 -10.81
CA LYS A 20 -0.79 1.28 -11.25
C LYS A 20 -1.36 -0.09 -10.89
N SER A 21 -0.58 -1.15 -11.10
CA SER A 21 -1.01 -2.53 -10.83
C SER A 21 -1.09 -2.79 -9.33
N PHE A 22 -0.14 -2.25 -8.57
CA PHE A 22 -0.10 -2.31 -7.12
C PHE A 22 -1.30 -1.61 -6.48
N THR A 23 -1.52 -0.32 -6.79
CA THR A 23 -2.61 0.47 -6.16
C THR A 23 -3.98 -0.10 -6.48
N LYS A 24 -4.21 -0.50 -7.73
CA LYS A 24 -5.46 -1.19 -8.11
C LYS A 24 -5.70 -2.45 -7.28
N LYS A 25 -4.73 -3.36 -7.23
CA LYS A 25 -4.84 -4.61 -6.46
C LYS A 25 -4.97 -4.35 -4.96
N PHE A 26 -4.25 -3.37 -4.44
CA PHE A 26 -4.29 -2.98 -3.04
C PHE A 26 -5.71 -2.56 -2.65
N PHE A 27 -6.35 -1.67 -3.43
CA PHE A 27 -7.72 -1.23 -3.13
C PHE A 27 -8.76 -2.35 -3.30
N GLU A 28 -8.60 -3.24 -4.28
CA GLU A 28 -9.45 -4.41 -4.44
C GLU A 28 -9.39 -5.33 -3.21
N MET A 29 -8.18 -5.67 -2.76
CA MET A 29 -7.98 -6.50 -1.56
C MET A 29 -8.46 -5.79 -0.29
N TRP A 30 -8.11 -4.51 -0.10
CA TRP A 30 -8.54 -3.71 1.05
C TRP A 30 -10.07 -3.71 1.20
N ARG A 31 -10.81 -3.47 0.11
CA ARG A 31 -12.28 -3.48 0.13
C ARG A 31 -12.83 -4.88 0.46
N SER A 32 -12.26 -5.92 -0.13
CA SER A 32 -12.69 -7.31 0.11
C SER A 32 -12.43 -7.75 1.56
N GLU A 33 -11.24 -7.46 2.09
CA GLU A 33 -10.87 -7.75 3.47
C GLU A 33 -11.67 -6.91 4.47
N GLY A 34 -11.96 -5.65 4.15
CA GLY A 34 -12.85 -4.80 4.93
C GLY A 34 -14.27 -5.35 5.01
N ALA A 35 -14.84 -5.76 3.88
CA ALA A 35 -16.18 -6.35 3.81
C ALA A 35 -16.29 -7.67 4.59
N SER A 36 -15.24 -8.50 4.56
CA SER A 36 -15.19 -9.75 5.35
C SER A 36 -14.92 -9.55 6.84
N GLY A 37 -14.61 -8.32 7.27
CA GLY A 37 -14.19 -8.01 8.64
C GLY A 37 -12.77 -8.48 8.98
N MET A 38 -11.97 -8.90 8.00
CA MET A 38 -10.58 -9.31 8.21
C MET A 38 -9.73 -8.18 8.77
N LEU A 39 -9.87 -6.96 8.23
CA LEU A 39 -9.13 -5.77 8.69
C LEU A 39 -9.39 -5.45 10.18
N LYS A 40 -10.54 -5.85 10.73
CA LYS A 40 -10.86 -5.66 12.16
C LYS A 40 -10.10 -6.63 13.08
N LYS A 41 -9.49 -7.67 12.50
CA LYS A 41 -8.70 -8.69 13.20
C LYS A 41 -7.20 -8.40 13.14
N ASP A 42 -6.80 -7.30 12.51
CA ASP A 42 -5.41 -6.86 12.51
C ASP A 42 -5.06 -6.28 13.87
N ASP A 43 -3.85 -6.57 14.34
CA ASP A 43 -3.29 -5.87 15.49
C ASP A 43 -3.02 -4.40 15.15
N ASP A 44 -2.80 -3.58 16.17
CA ASP A 44 -2.61 -2.14 16.01
C ASP A 44 -1.42 -1.79 15.10
N ASN A 45 -0.35 -2.60 15.10
CA ASN A 45 0.84 -2.36 14.29
C ASN A 45 0.54 -2.61 12.80
N LEU A 46 -0.08 -3.74 12.47
CA LEU A 46 -0.51 -4.04 11.10
C LEU A 46 -1.58 -3.05 10.61
N GLY A 47 -2.61 -2.81 11.41
CA GLY A 47 -3.70 -1.91 11.04
C GLY A 47 -3.22 -0.48 10.79
N ALA A 48 -2.29 0.05 11.60
CA ALA A 48 -1.69 1.36 11.38
C ALA A 48 -0.83 1.40 10.11
N CYS A 49 -0.02 0.37 9.86
CA CYS A 49 0.78 0.27 8.64
C CYS A 49 -0.12 0.30 7.40
N LEU A 50 -1.17 -0.52 7.36
CA LEU A 50 -2.03 -0.63 6.17
C LEU A 50 -2.86 0.65 5.93
N ARG A 51 -3.29 1.36 6.99
CA ARG A 51 -3.99 2.66 6.86
C ARG A 51 -3.08 3.75 6.28
N LEU A 52 -1.82 3.80 6.71
CA LEU A 52 -0.85 4.75 6.13
C LEU A 52 -0.56 4.41 4.66
N MET A 53 -0.39 3.12 4.36
CA MET A 53 -0.19 2.65 2.99
C MET A 53 -1.38 2.96 2.08
N PHE A 54 -2.61 2.89 2.61
CA PHE A 54 -3.81 3.31 1.89
C PHE A 54 -3.71 4.76 1.46
N GLY A 55 -3.28 5.67 2.34
CA GLY A 55 -3.09 7.09 1.99
C GLY A 55 -2.06 7.28 0.88
N MET A 56 -0.93 6.58 0.94
CA MET A 56 0.10 6.62 -0.10
C MET A 56 -0.44 6.12 -1.45
N ALA A 57 -1.19 5.02 -1.44
CA ALA A 57 -1.82 4.47 -2.64
C ALA A 57 -2.91 5.39 -3.23
N ASP A 58 -3.59 6.18 -2.39
CA ASP A 58 -4.62 7.15 -2.80
C ASP A 58 -4.00 8.41 -3.45
N CYS A 59 -2.79 8.77 -3.04
CA CYS A 59 -2.00 9.85 -3.65
C CYS A 59 -1.32 9.48 -4.98
N PHE A 60 -1.35 8.20 -5.38
CA PHE A 60 -0.63 7.74 -6.57
C PHE A 60 -1.25 8.24 -7.88
N THR A 61 -0.40 8.70 -8.79
CA THR A 61 -0.74 8.96 -10.19
C THR A 61 0.14 8.16 -11.16
N ASP A 62 -0.48 7.61 -12.20
CA ASP A 62 0.18 6.89 -13.31
C ASP A 62 0.62 7.84 -14.44
N GLY A 63 0.37 9.14 -14.27
CA GLY A 63 0.65 10.19 -15.25
C GLY A 63 1.50 11.33 -14.67
N PRO A 64 1.56 12.47 -15.37
CA PRO A 64 2.08 13.70 -14.79
C PRO A 64 1.33 14.04 -13.50
N LYS A 65 2.03 14.62 -12.53
CA LYS A 65 1.40 15.13 -11.33
C LYS A 65 0.57 16.35 -11.66
N ASP A 66 -0.71 16.33 -11.29
CA ASP A 66 -1.61 17.48 -11.42
C ASP A 66 -1.48 18.43 -10.21
N ASN A 67 -0.94 17.96 -9.08
CA ASN A 67 -0.69 18.75 -7.88
C ASN A 67 0.46 18.18 -7.02
N ASP A 68 0.94 18.97 -6.04
CA ASP A 68 2.05 18.60 -5.15
C ASP A 68 1.75 17.42 -4.21
N GLY A 69 0.47 17.07 -4.03
CA GLY A 69 0.04 15.94 -3.22
C GLY A 69 0.05 14.61 -3.96
N GLU A 70 0.21 14.62 -5.28
CA GLU A 70 0.33 13.40 -6.09
C GLU A 70 1.75 12.86 -6.07
N ILE A 71 1.87 11.54 -6.08
CA ILE A 71 3.16 10.84 -6.11
C ILE A 71 3.23 9.88 -7.29
N ASN A 72 4.40 9.83 -7.93
CA ASN A 72 4.67 8.89 -9.00
C ASN A 72 5.09 7.51 -8.45
N GLU A 73 5.37 6.57 -9.35
CA GLU A 73 5.74 5.20 -8.96
C GLU A 73 7.00 5.12 -8.09
N GLU A 74 8.03 5.91 -8.39
CA GLU A 74 9.30 5.85 -7.65
C GLU A 74 9.17 6.46 -6.25
N GLU A 75 8.41 7.54 -6.12
CA GLU A 75 8.07 8.13 -4.82
C GLU A 75 7.21 7.16 -4.00
N LEU A 76 6.20 6.54 -4.61
CA LEU A 76 5.38 5.53 -3.95
C LEU A 76 6.24 4.33 -3.48
N LYS A 77 7.19 3.84 -4.29
CA LYS A 77 8.12 2.78 -3.86
C LYS A 77 8.95 3.22 -2.67
N GLN A 78 9.44 4.47 -2.67
CA GLN A 78 10.23 4.97 -1.56
C GLN A 78 9.41 5.06 -0.26
N GLU A 79 8.22 5.65 -0.32
CA GLU A 79 7.33 5.77 0.84
C GLU A 79 6.89 4.39 1.38
N VAL A 80 6.49 3.47 0.50
CA VAL A 80 6.12 2.10 0.88
C VAL A 80 7.32 1.39 1.53
N ARG A 81 8.53 1.55 1.00
CA ARG A 81 9.74 0.96 1.58
C ARG A 81 10.03 1.50 2.98
N GLU A 82 9.97 2.82 3.16
CA GLU A 82 10.19 3.45 4.46
C GLU A 82 9.12 3.03 5.47
N LEU A 83 7.87 2.93 5.04
CA LEU A 83 6.76 2.45 5.85
C LEU A 83 6.99 1.00 6.30
N LEU A 84 7.29 0.09 5.38
CA LEU A 84 7.52 -1.31 5.72
C LEU A 84 8.72 -1.49 6.67
N LYS A 85 9.80 -0.71 6.50
CA LYS A 85 10.94 -0.69 7.45
C LYS A 85 10.51 -0.22 8.84
N LYS A 86 9.76 0.89 8.91
CA LYS A 86 9.26 1.46 10.18
C LYS A 86 8.45 0.44 10.98
N TYR A 87 7.64 -0.36 10.30
CA TYR A 87 6.79 -1.37 10.90
C TYR A 87 7.41 -2.78 10.94
N LYS A 88 8.69 -2.92 10.56
CA LYS A 88 9.50 -4.16 10.57
C LYS A 88 8.95 -5.29 9.68
N TYR A 89 8.40 -4.93 8.54
CA TYR A 89 7.93 -5.87 7.52
C TYR A 89 8.97 -6.13 6.40
N ILE A 90 10.05 -5.34 6.35
CA ILE A 90 11.26 -5.56 5.56
C ILE A 90 12.50 -5.08 6.32
#